data_AF-A0A0J1B5L0-F1
#
_entry.id   AF-A0A0J1B5L0-F1
#
_cell.length_a   1.000
_cell.length_b   1.000
_cell.length_c   1.000
_cell.angle_alpha   90.00
_cell.angle_beta   90.00
_cell.angle_gamma   90.00
#
_symmetry.space_group_name_H-M   'P 1'
#
loop_
_entity.id
_entity.type
_entity.pdbx_description
1 polymer ?
#
loop_
_entity_poly.entity_id
_entity_poly.type
_entity_poly.pdbx_seq_one_letter_code
_entity_poly.pdbx_strand_id
1 'polypeptide(L)'
;MTYTVLSNHLHIVLRSRPDVVAAWTDEEVARRWLRLFPHRRKPDGSPEIPSKPEIDMIVNQPEVLAERRQRLSDVSWWMRCTAENIARRANREDECTGRFWEGRYKLQNLLDEASLLACAAYVDLNPIRAAIAETPETSDYTGAKDRIDDLAEREDRTRPNTHDWERSRRRRKSGWMSPIEINEQDDPVGPCLESSGRRASSKGFLSVSMAQYLELLDWTGRQLRDGKVGVIPEHLSPILSRIGLDATGWCDVVCKFGRVFKRAAGTPESLAKEAIRCGQHWLCAHQNPLGLSSD
;
A
#
# COMPACT_ATOMS: atom_id res chain seq x y z
N MET A 1 1.62 -1.60 0.08
CA MET A 1 1.06 -1.89 1.42
C MET A 1 -0.18 -2.71 1.25
N THR A 2 -1.22 -2.14 0.63
CA THR A 2 -2.33 -2.92 0.05
C THR A 2 -2.73 -2.34 -1.31
N TYR A 3 -3.61 -3.01 -2.03
CA TYR A 3 -4.06 -2.62 -3.35
C TYR A 3 -5.41 -3.26 -3.69
N THR A 4 -6.07 -2.72 -4.71
CA THR A 4 -7.23 -3.32 -5.39
C THR A 4 -7.14 -3.00 -6.87
N VAL A 5 -7.31 -4.02 -7.71
CA VAL A 5 -7.46 -3.86 -9.17
C VAL A 5 -8.92 -4.09 -9.57
N LEU A 6 -9.48 -3.14 -10.31
CA LEU A 6 -10.78 -3.25 -10.97
C LEU A 6 -10.59 -3.18 -12.49
N SER A 7 -11.65 -3.49 -13.23
CA SER A 7 -11.63 -3.45 -14.71
C SER A 7 -11.36 -2.06 -15.28
N ASN A 8 -11.68 -0.99 -14.54
CA ASN A 8 -11.57 0.40 -15.02
C ASN A 8 -10.54 1.26 -14.26
N HIS A 9 -10.09 0.84 -13.08
CA HIS A 9 -9.08 1.58 -12.31
C HIS A 9 -8.40 0.70 -11.27
N LEU A 10 -7.34 1.24 -10.65
CA LEU A 10 -6.60 0.61 -9.56
C LEU A 10 -6.50 1.57 -8.37
N HIS A 11 -6.54 1.01 -7.17
CA HIS A 11 -6.25 1.72 -5.92
C HIS A 11 -5.04 1.08 -5.26
N ILE A 12 -4.07 1.89 -4.82
CA ILE A 12 -2.84 1.39 -4.22
C ILE A 12 -2.45 2.26 -3.04
N VAL A 13 -2.12 1.61 -1.92
CA VAL A 13 -1.52 2.26 -0.75
C VAL A 13 -0.01 1.97 -0.77
N LEU A 14 0.80 3.02 -0.91
CA LEU A 14 2.26 2.96 -1.05
C LEU A 14 2.97 3.70 0.09
N ARG A 15 4.18 3.24 0.41
CA ARG A 15 5.14 3.91 1.31
C ARG A 15 6.49 3.94 0.62
N SER A 16 6.97 5.12 0.24
CA SER A 16 8.16 5.33 -0.61
C SER A 16 9.51 4.95 0.01
N ARG A 17 9.61 4.89 1.35
CA ARG A 17 10.79 4.45 2.12
C ARG A 17 12.16 4.91 1.57
N PRO A 18 12.41 6.22 1.41
CA PRO A 18 13.73 6.73 1.02
C PRO A 18 14.83 6.35 2.03
N ASP A 19 14.49 6.12 3.29
CA ASP A 19 15.39 5.62 4.34
C ASP A 19 15.95 4.23 4.02
N VAL A 20 15.16 3.36 3.39
CA VAL A 20 15.62 2.04 2.95
C VAL A 20 16.56 2.18 1.75
N VAL A 21 16.23 3.08 0.82
CA VAL A 21 17.06 3.34 -0.36
C VAL A 21 18.39 3.98 0.03
N ALA A 22 18.43 4.81 1.07
CA ALA A 22 19.65 5.41 1.60
C ALA A 22 20.63 4.37 2.15
N ALA A 23 20.14 3.25 2.67
CA ALA A 23 20.97 2.17 3.21
C ALA A 23 21.58 1.25 2.13
N TRP A 24 21.18 1.37 0.86
CA TRP A 24 21.75 0.57 -0.21
C TRP A 24 23.14 1.05 -0.61
N THR A 25 24.02 0.11 -0.98
CA THR A 25 25.29 0.44 -1.63
C THR A 25 25.03 1.00 -3.03
N ASP A 26 26.01 1.73 -3.58
CA ASP A 26 25.91 2.28 -4.94
C ASP A 26 25.75 1.19 -6.00
N GLU A 27 26.42 0.07 -5.81
CA GLU A 27 26.27 -1.12 -6.64
C GLU A 27 24.84 -1.69 -6.57
N GLU A 28 24.23 -1.75 -5.38
CA GLU A 28 22.85 -2.24 -5.23
C GLU A 28 21.84 -1.30 -5.90
N VAL A 29 22.05 0.02 -5.82
CA VAL A 29 21.26 1.02 -6.56
C VAL A 29 21.35 0.77 -8.07
N ALA A 30 22.56 0.62 -8.61
CA ALA A 30 22.78 0.37 -10.04
C ALA A 30 22.14 -0.97 -10.47
N ARG A 31 22.34 -2.05 -9.70
CA ARG A 31 21.75 -3.36 -9.98
C ARG A 31 20.22 -3.31 -9.99
N ARG A 32 19.59 -2.63 -9.02
CA ARG A 32 18.13 -2.47 -8.97
C ARG A 32 17.61 -1.63 -10.12
N TRP A 33 18.30 -0.54 -10.45
CA TRP A 33 17.96 0.29 -11.60
C TRP A 33 17.98 -0.51 -12.91
N LEU A 34 19.03 -1.28 -13.15
CA LEU A 34 19.21 -2.07 -14.36
C LEU A 34 18.26 -3.29 -14.43
N ARG A 35 17.70 -3.74 -13.30
CA ARG A 35 16.60 -4.73 -13.32
C ARG A 35 15.30 -4.15 -13.86
N LEU A 36 15.03 -2.88 -13.57
CA LEU A 36 13.83 -2.17 -14.06
C LEU A 36 14.02 -1.68 -15.50
N PHE A 37 15.22 -1.20 -15.82
CA PHE A 37 15.59 -0.64 -17.11
C PHE A 37 16.82 -1.36 -17.69
N PRO A 38 16.68 -2.65 -18.07
CA PRO A 38 17.79 -3.42 -18.58
C PRO A 38 18.21 -2.97 -19.97
N HIS A 39 19.53 -2.95 -20.22
CA HIS A 39 20.06 -2.83 -21.59
C HIS A 39 19.86 -4.12 -22.40
N ARG A 40 19.86 -5.27 -21.71
CA ARG A 40 19.77 -6.60 -22.32
C ARG A 40 18.66 -7.41 -21.67
N ARG A 41 17.87 -8.10 -22.50
CA ARG A 41 16.74 -8.93 -22.07
C ARG A 41 16.92 -10.34 -22.59
N LYS A 42 16.49 -11.31 -21.79
CA LYS A 42 16.40 -12.71 -22.20
C LYS A 42 15.29 -12.89 -23.25
N PRO A 43 15.23 -14.04 -23.96
CA PRO A 43 14.16 -14.34 -24.91
C PRO A 43 12.74 -14.28 -24.33
N ASP A 44 12.58 -14.54 -23.03
CA ASP A 44 11.31 -14.42 -22.31
C ASP A 44 10.93 -12.97 -21.94
N GLY A 45 11.74 -11.99 -22.31
CA GLY A 45 11.56 -10.57 -22.02
C GLY A 45 12.03 -10.13 -20.64
N SER A 46 12.46 -11.05 -19.77
CA SER A 46 12.99 -10.73 -18.44
C SER A 46 14.38 -10.06 -18.53
N PRO A 47 14.74 -9.18 -17.57
CA PRO A 47 16.06 -8.54 -17.55
C PRO A 47 17.17 -9.59 -17.42
N GLU A 48 18.23 -9.45 -18.21
CA GLU A 48 19.47 -10.19 -17.96
C GLU A 48 20.18 -9.68 -16.70
N ILE A 49 21.07 -10.50 -16.14
CA ILE A 49 21.90 -10.08 -15.00
C ILE A 49 22.83 -8.96 -15.49
N PRO A 50 22.83 -7.79 -14.83
CA PRO A 50 23.73 -6.70 -15.20
C PRO A 50 25.20 -7.11 -15.07
N SER A 51 25.97 -6.87 -16.14
CA SER A 51 27.41 -7.07 -16.18
C SER A 51 28.12 -5.98 -15.37
N LYS A 52 29.38 -6.25 -14.99
CA LYS A 52 30.21 -5.29 -14.25
C LYS A 52 30.37 -3.95 -14.99
N PRO A 53 30.63 -3.91 -16.32
CA PRO A 53 30.65 -2.65 -17.06
C PRO A 53 29.34 -1.86 -17.01
N GLU A 54 28.18 -2.52 -17.13
CA GLU A 54 26.86 -1.86 -17.07
C GLU A 54 26.63 -1.21 -15.69
N ILE A 55 27.05 -1.89 -14.61
CA ILE A 55 26.99 -1.35 -13.25
C ILE A 55 27.93 -0.15 -13.10
N ASP A 56 29.18 -0.29 -13.55
CA ASP A 56 30.22 0.72 -13.41
C ASP A 56 29.89 2.00 -14.20
N MET A 57 29.13 1.90 -15.29
CA MET A 57 28.60 3.07 -16.02
C MET A 57 27.69 3.96 -15.15
N ILE A 58 26.99 3.39 -14.17
CA ILE A 58 26.17 4.16 -13.22
C ILE A 58 27.00 4.57 -12.02
N VAL A 59 27.73 3.63 -11.41
CA VAL A 59 28.47 3.87 -10.15
C VAL A 59 29.56 4.91 -10.32
N ASN A 60 30.27 4.92 -11.46
CA ASN A 60 31.35 5.87 -11.72
C ASN A 60 30.86 7.25 -12.18
N GLN A 61 29.53 7.48 -12.22
CA GLN A 61 28.92 8.76 -12.56
C GLN A 61 28.07 9.26 -11.37
N PRO A 62 28.65 10.05 -10.45
CA PRO A 62 27.99 10.43 -9.20
C PRO A 62 26.62 11.09 -9.39
N GLU A 63 26.47 11.96 -10.39
CA GLU A 63 25.20 12.64 -10.70
C GLU A 63 24.13 11.66 -11.16
N VAL A 64 24.50 10.72 -12.05
CA VAL A 64 23.59 9.68 -12.55
C VAL A 64 23.17 8.76 -11.41
N LEU A 65 24.11 8.33 -10.58
CA LEU A 65 23.86 7.48 -9.42
C LEU A 65 22.90 8.15 -8.42
N ALA A 66 23.15 9.41 -8.08
CA ALA A 66 22.30 10.18 -7.17
C ALA A 66 20.87 10.30 -7.72
N GLU A 67 20.73 10.61 -9.01
CA GLU A 67 19.44 10.66 -9.70
C GLU A 67 18.73 9.30 -9.66
N ARG A 68 19.43 8.19 -9.96
CA ARG A 68 18.83 6.84 -9.91
C ARG A 68 18.40 6.46 -8.50
N ARG A 69 19.21 6.77 -7.49
CA ARG A 69 18.89 6.55 -6.08
C ARG A 69 17.61 7.28 -5.68
N GLN A 70 17.49 8.56 -6.03
CA GLN A 70 16.27 9.34 -5.77
C GLN A 70 15.05 8.68 -6.43
N ARG A 71 15.15 8.34 -7.73
CA ARG A 71 14.05 7.76 -8.51
C ARG A 71 13.54 6.42 -7.98
N LEU A 72 14.41 5.61 -7.37
CA LEU A 72 14.02 4.31 -6.79
C LEU A 72 13.12 4.43 -5.55
N SER A 73 12.96 5.63 -4.97
CA SER A 73 11.99 5.92 -3.91
C SER A 73 10.93 6.93 -4.33
N ASP A 74 10.86 7.31 -5.60
CA ASP A 74 9.92 8.31 -6.10
C ASP A 74 8.60 7.68 -6.56
N VAL A 75 7.49 8.13 -6.00
CA VAL A 75 6.14 7.60 -6.31
C VAL A 75 5.74 7.89 -7.76
N SER A 76 6.16 9.03 -8.33
CA SER A 76 5.84 9.39 -9.72
C SER A 76 6.57 8.48 -10.70
N TRP A 77 7.83 8.13 -10.41
CA TRP A 77 8.58 7.13 -11.18
C TRP A 77 7.98 5.75 -11.05
N TRP A 78 7.57 5.35 -9.85
CA TRP A 78 6.84 4.10 -9.64
C TRP A 78 5.57 4.05 -10.49
N MET A 79 4.73 5.10 -10.42
CA MET A 79 3.49 5.20 -11.19
C MET A 79 3.74 5.19 -12.70
N ARG A 80 4.77 5.90 -13.17
CA ARG A 80 5.17 5.90 -14.58
C ARG A 80 5.48 4.48 -15.05
N CYS A 81 6.31 3.75 -14.31
CA CYS A 81 6.70 2.38 -14.67
C CYS A 81 5.49 1.45 -14.67
N THR A 82 4.65 1.51 -13.64
CA THR A 82 3.45 0.67 -13.54
C THR A 82 2.47 0.96 -14.67
N ALA A 83 2.12 2.23 -14.87
CA ALA A 83 1.15 2.64 -15.87
C ALA A 83 1.60 2.32 -17.30
N GLU A 84 2.87 2.56 -17.63
CA GLU A 84 3.43 2.27 -18.94
C GLU A 84 3.42 0.76 -19.24
N ASN A 85 3.83 -0.06 -18.27
CA ASN A 85 3.85 -1.52 -18.44
C ASN A 85 2.44 -2.08 -18.66
N ILE A 86 1.44 -1.60 -17.93
CA ILE A 86 0.04 -2.03 -18.11
C ILE A 86 -0.46 -1.57 -19.48
N ALA A 87 -0.26 -0.31 -19.85
CA ALA A 87 -0.73 0.25 -21.12
C ALA A 87 -0.13 -0.50 -22.33
N ARG A 88 1.17 -0.78 -22.32
CA ARG A 88 1.84 -1.53 -23.39
C ARG A 88 1.35 -2.96 -23.51
N ARG A 89 0.96 -3.60 -22.40
CA ARG A 89 0.42 -4.97 -22.40
C ARG A 89 -1.00 -4.99 -22.93
N ALA A 90 -1.87 -4.12 -22.41
CA ALA A 90 -3.27 -4.04 -22.83
C ALA A 90 -3.39 -3.68 -24.32
N ASN A 91 -2.69 -2.64 -24.78
CA ASN A 91 -2.72 -2.27 -26.20
C ASN A 91 -2.25 -3.40 -27.12
N ARG A 92 -1.26 -4.21 -26.68
CA ARG A 92 -0.79 -5.36 -27.46
C ARG A 92 -1.82 -6.49 -27.49
N GLU A 93 -2.50 -6.73 -26.38
CA GLU A 93 -3.57 -7.73 -26.27
C GLU A 93 -4.77 -7.36 -27.15
N ASP A 94 -5.10 -6.06 -27.20
CA ASP A 94 -6.18 -5.51 -28.02
C ASP A 94 -5.77 -5.18 -29.47
N GLU A 95 -4.54 -5.54 -29.88
CA GLU A 95 -3.97 -5.24 -31.21
C GLU A 95 -4.09 -3.77 -31.64
N CYS A 96 -4.05 -2.85 -30.67
CA CYS A 96 -4.24 -1.42 -30.90
C CYS A 96 -3.02 -0.58 -30.48
N THR A 97 -3.08 0.71 -30.79
CA THR A 97 -2.08 1.69 -30.34
C THR A 97 -2.79 2.91 -29.76
N GLY A 98 -2.09 3.68 -28.93
CA GLY A 98 -2.60 4.91 -28.37
C GLY A 98 -2.70 4.89 -26.85
N ARG A 99 -3.58 5.74 -26.33
CA ARG A 99 -3.65 6.07 -24.91
C ARG A 99 -4.57 5.09 -24.17
N PHE A 100 -4.00 4.32 -23.25
CA PHE A 100 -4.74 3.41 -22.38
C PHE A 100 -5.39 4.13 -21.18
N TRP A 101 -4.66 5.02 -20.49
CA TRP A 101 -5.13 5.70 -19.29
C TRP A 101 -5.78 7.06 -19.57
N GLU A 102 -6.96 7.32 -19.01
CA GLU A 102 -7.73 8.57 -19.17
C GLU A 102 -6.97 9.84 -18.72
N GLY A 103 -6.07 9.72 -17.74
CA GLY A 103 -5.53 10.87 -17.04
C GLY A 103 -4.21 10.64 -16.31
N ARG A 104 -3.79 11.68 -15.58
CA ARG A 104 -2.77 11.56 -14.53
C ARG A 104 -3.36 10.80 -13.35
N TYR A 105 -2.51 10.10 -12.61
CA TYR A 105 -2.94 9.48 -11.36
C TYR A 105 -3.29 10.55 -10.32
N LYS A 106 -4.20 10.20 -9.41
CA LYS A 106 -4.49 11.00 -8.21
C LYS A 106 -3.64 10.49 -7.07
N LEU A 107 -3.04 11.40 -6.32
CA LEU A 107 -2.27 11.09 -5.12
C LEU A 107 -2.91 11.79 -3.93
N GLN A 108 -3.09 11.03 -2.85
CA GLN A 108 -3.59 11.54 -1.60
C GLN A 108 -2.63 11.15 -0.47
N ASN A 109 -2.10 12.14 0.24
CA ASN A 109 -1.21 11.88 1.37
C ASN A 109 -2.01 11.32 2.56
N LEU A 110 -1.51 10.26 3.19
CA LEU A 110 -2.07 9.70 4.42
C LEU A 110 -1.19 10.21 5.57
N LEU A 111 -1.75 11.05 6.43
CA LEU A 111 -0.97 11.88 7.35
C LEU A 111 -0.79 11.25 8.74
N ASP A 112 -1.63 10.30 9.10
CA ASP A 112 -1.68 9.67 10.42
C ASP A 112 -2.19 8.22 10.35
N GLU A 113 -2.14 7.52 11.49
CA GLU A 113 -2.58 6.13 11.59
C GLU A 113 -4.07 5.98 11.25
N ALA A 114 -4.93 6.91 11.70
CA ALA A 114 -6.36 6.87 11.48
C ALA A 114 -6.71 6.88 9.99
N SER A 115 -6.16 7.84 9.24
CA SER A 115 -6.33 7.93 7.80
C SER A 115 -5.68 6.77 7.06
N LEU A 116 -4.57 6.23 7.55
CA LEU A 116 -3.92 5.06 6.95
C LEU A 116 -4.78 3.80 7.10
N LEU A 117 -5.31 3.53 8.29
CA LEU A 117 -6.18 2.40 8.56
C LEU A 117 -7.46 2.49 7.73
N ALA A 118 -8.13 3.64 7.75
CA ALA A 118 -9.33 3.88 6.97
C ALA A 118 -9.09 3.76 5.45
N CYS A 119 -7.95 4.26 4.95
CA CYS A 119 -7.61 4.15 3.53
C CYS A 119 -7.34 2.70 3.12
N ALA A 120 -6.59 1.94 3.92
CA ALA A 120 -6.32 0.53 3.66
C ALA A 120 -7.64 -0.26 3.56
N ALA A 121 -8.56 -0.04 4.50
CA ALA A 121 -9.89 -0.65 4.47
C ALA A 121 -10.74 -0.17 3.27
N TYR A 122 -10.73 1.14 2.96
CA TYR A 122 -11.41 1.68 1.78
C TYR A 122 -10.95 1.03 0.47
N VAL A 123 -9.64 0.75 0.36
CA VAL A 123 -9.05 0.10 -0.80
C VAL A 123 -9.43 -1.38 -0.83
N ASP A 124 -9.17 -2.14 0.23
CA ASP A 124 -9.43 -3.58 0.27
C ASP A 124 -10.93 -3.91 0.12
N LEU A 125 -11.83 -3.05 0.60
CA LEU A 125 -13.29 -3.21 0.47
C LEU A 125 -13.87 -2.60 -0.81
N ASN A 126 -13.02 -2.12 -1.72
CA ASN A 126 -13.50 -1.48 -2.94
C ASN A 126 -14.36 -2.40 -3.82
N PRO A 127 -14.03 -3.69 -4.04
CA PRO A 127 -14.89 -4.59 -4.82
C PRO A 127 -16.27 -4.81 -4.17
N ILE A 128 -16.34 -4.86 -2.83
CA ILE A 128 -17.60 -4.97 -2.09
C ILE A 128 -18.44 -3.70 -2.26
N ARG A 129 -17.80 -2.53 -2.14
CA ARG A 129 -18.45 -1.23 -2.36
C ARG A 129 -18.92 -1.04 -3.80
N ALA A 130 -18.27 -1.69 -4.76
CA ALA A 130 -18.64 -1.71 -6.17
C ALA A 130 -19.66 -2.83 -6.51
N ALA A 131 -20.11 -3.62 -5.53
CA ALA A 131 -20.98 -4.78 -5.70
C ALA A 131 -20.42 -5.85 -6.67
N ILE A 132 -19.09 -5.95 -6.76
CA ILE A 132 -18.36 -6.96 -7.56
C ILE A 132 -18.07 -8.21 -6.73
N ALA A 133 -17.93 -8.05 -5.42
CA ALA A 133 -17.68 -9.14 -4.48
C ALA A 133 -18.57 -9.02 -3.24
N GLU A 134 -18.76 -10.15 -2.57
CA GLU A 134 -19.63 -10.24 -1.40
C GLU A 134 -18.87 -10.12 -0.08
N THR A 135 -17.63 -10.57 -0.08
CA THR A 135 -16.75 -10.65 1.08
C THR A 135 -15.29 -10.41 0.67
N PRO A 136 -14.37 -10.12 1.61
CA PRO A 136 -12.94 -10.03 1.29
C PRO A 136 -12.37 -11.31 0.64
N GLU A 137 -12.87 -12.48 1.02
CA GLU A 137 -12.48 -13.79 0.45
C GLU A 137 -12.92 -13.99 -1.00
N THR A 138 -13.93 -13.24 -1.46
CA THR A 138 -14.42 -13.29 -2.85
C THR A 138 -13.99 -12.07 -3.66
N SER A 139 -13.23 -11.15 -3.04
CA SER A 139 -12.71 -9.93 -3.67
C SER A 139 -11.40 -10.20 -4.41
N ASP A 140 -11.50 -10.83 -5.57
CA ASP A 140 -10.34 -11.13 -6.40
C ASP A 140 -9.51 -9.86 -6.73
N TYR A 141 -8.18 -10.02 -6.79
CA TYR A 141 -7.21 -8.94 -7.06
C TYR A 141 -7.14 -7.83 -6.00
N THR A 142 -7.29 -8.20 -4.73
CA THR A 142 -7.06 -7.31 -3.58
C THR A 142 -5.91 -7.78 -2.69
N GLY A 143 -5.28 -6.84 -2.00
CA GLY A 143 -4.25 -7.16 -1.01
C GLY A 143 -4.82 -7.90 0.21
N ALA A 144 -6.09 -7.66 0.57
CA ALA A 144 -6.81 -8.48 1.54
C ALA A 144 -6.93 -9.95 1.09
N LYS A 145 -7.43 -10.21 -0.12
CA LYS A 145 -7.57 -11.56 -0.68
C LYS A 145 -6.23 -12.30 -0.73
N ASP A 146 -5.16 -11.64 -1.19
CA ASP A 146 -3.83 -12.24 -1.22
C ASP A 146 -3.33 -12.68 0.17
N ARG A 147 -3.65 -11.91 1.22
CA ARG A 147 -3.30 -12.26 2.61
C ARG A 147 -4.14 -13.41 3.13
N ILE A 148 -5.45 -13.38 2.87
CA ILE A 148 -6.39 -14.44 3.23
C ILE A 148 -5.96 -15.77 2.63
N ASP A 149 -5.60 -15.78 1.34
CA ASP A 149 -5.17 -16.98 0.64
C ASP A 149 -3.88 -17.56 1.22
N ASP A 150 -2.88 -16.71 1.48
CA ASP A 150 -1.66 -17.16 2.15
C ASP A 150 -1.94 -17.67 3.57
N LEU A 151 -2.93 -17.11 4.28
CA LEU A 151 -3.33 -17.54 5.62
C LEU A 151 -4.02 -18.91 5.59
N ALA A 152 -4.86 -19.18 4.59
CA ALA A 152 -5.48 -20.49 4.37
C ALA A 152 -4.43 -21.57 4.02
N GLU A 153 -3.36 -21.20 3.30
CA GLU A 153 -2.20 -22.07 3.02
C GLU A 153 -1.27 -22.27 4.26
N ARG A 154 -1.66 -21.81 5.47
CA ARG A 154 -0.91 -22.06 6.70
C ARG A 154 -1.12 -23.51 7.17
N GLU A 155 -0.38 -24.44 6.56
CA GLU A 155 -0.41 -25.88 6.88
C GLU A 155 0.02 -26.24 8.31
N ASP A 156 0.58 -25.31 9.09
CA ASP A 156 1.36 -25.66 10.28
C ASP A 156 1.07 -24.75 11.49
N ARG A 157 0.52 -25.36 12.54
CA ARG A 157 0.18 -24.76 13.85
C ARG A 157 1.40 -24.47 14.72
N THR A 158 2.58 -24.97 14.35
CA THR A 158 3.84 -24.77 15.12
C THR A 158 4.55 -23.44 14.81
N ARG A 159 4.01 -22.63 13.89
CA ARG A 159 4.63 -21.40 13.39
C ARG A 159 4.46 -20.20 14.34
N PRO A 160 5.39 -19.22 14.28
CA PRO A 160 5.44 -18.10 15.23
C PRO A 160 4.15 -17.27 15.24
N ASN A 161 4.07 -16.40 16.25
CA ASN A 161 3.12 -15.28 16.34
C ASN A 161 2.83 -14.68 14.94
N THR A 162 1.57 -14.32 14.67
CA THR A 162 1.11 -13.67 13.43
C THR A 162 2.05 -12.56 12.92
N HIS A 163 2.62 -11.76 13.83
CA HIS A 163 3.62 -10.74 13.56
C HIS A 163 4.81 -11.27 12.72
N ASP A 164 5.48 -12.32 13.21
CA ASP A 164 6.65 -12.90 12.53
C ASP A 164 6.23 -13.69 11.29
N TRP A 165 5.01 -14.22 11.30
CA TRP A 165 4.47 -14.99 10.18
C TRP A 165 4.33 -14.14 8.91
N GLU A 166 3.83 -12.90 9.00
CA GLU A 166 3.78 -11.98 7.85
C GLU A 166 5.17 -11.57 7.36
N ARG A 167 6.14 -11.51 8.29
CA ARG A 167 7.56 -11.23 7.99
C ARG A 167 8.27 -12.43 7.36
N SER A 168 7.67 -13.62 7.37
CA SER A 168 8.27 -14.86 6.86
C SER A 168 8.38 -14.93 5.33
N ARG A 169 9.37 -15.69 4.85
CA ARG A 169 9.64 -15.91 3.42
C ARG A 169 8.72 -16.93 2.74
N ARG A 170 7.70 -17.47 3.42
CA ARG A 170 6.91 -18.58 2.86
C ARG A 170 5.66 -18.13 2.07
N ARG A 171 5.46 -16.82 1.90
CA ARG A 171 4.21 -16.25 1.36
C ARG A 171 4.29 -16.13 -0.16
N ARG A 172 3.31 -16.69 -0.86
CA ARG A 172 3.31 -16.76 -2.33
C ARG A 172 2.58 -15.57 -2.91
N LYS A 173 1.45 -15.18 -2.32
CA LYS A 173 0.59 -14.11 -2.86
C LYS A 173 0.87 -12.75 -2.24
N SER A 174 0.93 -12.67 -0.91
CA SER A 174 1.11 -11.42 -0.15
C SER A 174 2.56 -11.08 0.20
N GLY A 175 3.50 -11.99 -0.05
CA GLY A 175 4.89 -11.87 0.42
C GLY A 175 5.69 -10.68 -0.12
N TRP A 176 5.20 -10.04 -1.19
CA TRP A 176 5.78 -8.81 -1.76
C TRP A 176 5.22 -7.53 -1.11
N MET A 177 4.12 -7.63 -0.36
CA MET A 177 3.56 -6.52 0.39
C MET A 177 4.27 -6.32 1.73
N SER A 178 4.17 -5.10 2.26
CA SER A 178 4.52 -4.84 3.66
C SER A 178 3.57 -5.61 4.58
N PRO A 179 4.07 -6.18 5.68
CA PRO A 179 3.23 -6.72 6.75
C PRO A 179 2.23 -5.67 7.24
N ILE A 180 1.06 -6.10 7.69
CA ILE A 180 0.08 -5.19 8.31
C ILE A 180 0.66 -4.65 9.62
N GLU A 181 1.02 -5.55 10.53
CA GLU A 181 1.35 -5.20 11.90
C GLU A 181 2.73 -4.54 12.02
N ILE A 182 2.74 -3.36 12.63
CA ILE A 182 3.94 -2.76 13.24
C ILE A 182 3.77 -2.78 14.76
N ASN A 183 4.78 -3.26 15.45
CA ASN A 183 4.86 -3.19 16.90
C ASN A 183 5.92 -2.15 17.26
N GLU A 184 5.50 -0.95 17.64
CA GLU A 184 6.43 0.15 17.92
C GLU A 184 7.37 -0.09 19.11
N GLN A 185 7.01 -1.01 20.00
CA GLN A 185 7.84 -1.37 21.16
C GLN A 185 8.97 -2.33 20.77
N ASP A 186 8.66 -3.33 19.94
CA ASP A 186 9.58 -4.43 19.63
C ASP A 186 10.26 -4.28 18.27
N ASP A 187 9.65 -3.60 17.30
CA ASP A 187 10.22 -3.45 15.96
C ASP A 187 11.36 -2.41 15.93
N PRO A 188 12.44 -2.67 15.16
CA PRO A 188 13.56 -1.74 15.08
C PRO A 188 13.17 -0.39 14.47
N VAL A 189 13.69 0.67 15.09
CA VAL A 189 13.61 2.04 14.56
C VAL A 189 14.46 2.18 13.30
N GLY A 190 14.02 3.01 12.36
CA GLY A 190 14.75 3.27 11.11
C GLY A 190 14.48 2.26 9.98
N PRO A 191 15.44 2.10 9.03
CA PRO A 191 15.29 1.24 7.87
C PRO A 191 15.31 -0.24 8.29
N CYS A 192 14.34 -1.00 7.80
CA CYS A 192 14.22 -2.44 8.09
C CYS A 192 14.30 -3.19 6.76
N LEU A 193 15.52 -3.40 6.26
CA LEU A 193 15.76 -3.97 4.93
C LEU A 193 15.32 -5.43 4.89
N GLU A 194 14.70 -5.84 3.79
CA GLU A 194 14.34 -7.24 3.55
C GLU A 194 15.24 -7.83 2.47
N SER A 195 15.85 -8.98 2.78
CA SER A 195 16.90 -9.60 1.98
C SER A 195 16.41 -10.66 0.99
N SER A 196 15.14 -11.08 1.04
CA SER A 196 14.57 -12.02 0.06
C SER A 196 14.34 -11.41 -1.33
N GLY A 197 14.37 -10.08 -1.43
CA GLY A 197 14.13 -9.37 -2.68
C GLY A 197 12.66 -9.30 -3.10
N ARG A 198 11.73 -9.84 -2.30
CA ARG A 198 10.28 -9.73 -2.57
C ARG A 198 9.69 -8.38 -2.19
N ARG A 199 10.28 -7.70 -1.21
CA ARG A 199 9.86 -6.38 -0.74
C ARG A 199 11.06 -5.54 -0.36
N ALA A 200 10.88 -4.22 -0.34
CA ALA A 200 11.95 -3.31 0.05
C ALA A 200 12.22 -3.34 1.57
N SER A 201 11.18 -3.57 2.37
CA SER A 201 11.27 -3.57 3.83
C SER A 201 10.29 -4.54 4.47
N SER A 202 10.71 -5.14 5.58
CA SER A 202 9.86 -5.96 6.44
C SER A 202 9.11 -5.15 7.49
N LYS A 203 9.17 -3.81 7.48
CA LYS A 203 8.45 -2.96 8.44
C LYS A 203 6.94 -2.97 8.17
N GLY A 204 6.17 -3.16 9.23
CA GLY A 204 4.71 -3.03 9.18
C GLY A 204 4.22 -1.60 8.96
N PHE A 205 2.90 -1.42 8.97
CA PHE A 205 2.31 -0.11 8.77
C PHE A 205 1.06 0.23 9.57
N LEU A 206 0.48 -0.70 10.31
CA LEU A 206 -0.65 -0.44 11.21
C LEU A 206 -0.37 -1.06 12.58
N SER A 207 -0.74 -0.37 13.65
CA SER A 207 -0.60 -0.87 15.02
C SER A 207 -1.75 -1.83 15.37
N VAL A 208 -2.11 -2.72 14.45
CA VAL A 208 -3.12 -3.77 14.61
C VAL A 208 -2.55 -5.07 14.08
N SER A 209 -2.91 -6.20 14.69
CA SER A 209 -2.51 -7.49 14.12
C SER A 209 -3.21 -7.73 12.79
N MET A 210 -2.59 -8.52 11.91
CA MET A 210 -3.21 -8.92 10.65
C MET A 210 -4.57 -9.59 10.86
N ALA A 211 -4.72 -10.41 11.91
CA ALA A 211 -5.98 -11.09 12.22
C ALA A 211 -7.08 -10.08 12.55
N GLN A 212 -6.80 -9.12 13.45
CA GLN A 212 -7.74 -8.05 13.78
C GLN A 212 -8.06 -7.16 12.58
N TYR A 213 -7.09 -6.87 11.71
CA TYR A 213 -7.33 -6.12 10.48
C TYR A 213 -8.31 -6.85 9.56
N LEU A 214 -8.09 -8.13 9.29
CA LEU A 214 -8.98 -8.92 8.43
C LEU A 214 -10.38 -9.07 9.04
N GLU A 215 -10.49 -9.25 10.36
CA GLU A 215 -11.78 -9.30 11.05
C GLU A 215 -12.52 -7.96 11.00
N LEU A 216 -11.80 -6.84 11.18
CA LEU A 216 -12.35 -5.51 11.00
C LEU A 216 -12.82 -5.31 9.55
N LEU A 217 -12.08 -5.79 8.55
CA LEU A 217 -12.49 -5.73 7.15
C LEU A 217 -13.76 -6.54 6.89
N ASP A 218 -13.86 -7.79 7.35
CA ASP A 218 -15.05 -8.62 7.19
C ASP A 218 -16.28 -7.95 7.84
N TRP A 219 -16.15 -7.54 9.11
CA TRP A 219 -17.23 -6.85 9.81
C TRP A 219 -17.67 -5.58 9.06
N THR A 220 -16.72 -4.75 8.62
CA THR A 220 -17.00 -3.51 7.87
C THR A 220 -17.67 -3.81 6.54
N GLY A 221 -17.17 -4.81 5.80
CA GLY A 221 -17.75 -5.24 4.53
C GLY A 221 -19.22 -5.62 4.66
N ARG A 222 -19.59 -6.34 5.73
CA ARG A 222 -20.99 -6.68 6.03
C ARG A 222 -21.83 -5.43 6.33
N GLN A 223 -21.31 -4.50 7.14
CA GLN A 223 -22.03 -3.25 7.45
C GLN A 223 -22.34 -2.43 6.18
N LEU A 224 -21.37 -2.36 5.24
CA LEU A 224 -21.51 -1.63 3.99
C LEU A 224 -22.54 -2.27 3.04
N ARG A 225 -22.75 -3.59 3.11
CA ARG A 225 -23.75 -4.30 2.31
C ARG A 225 -25.16 -4.16 2.89
N ASP A 226 -25.30 -4.33 4.20
CA ASP A 226 -26.59 -4.31 4.88
C ASP A 226 -27.18 -2.90 4.98
N GLY A 227 -26.35 -1.87 4.78
CA GLY A 227 -26.74 -0.45 4.84
C GLY A 227 -27.11 0.03 6.25
N LYS A 228 -26.96 -0.84 7.26
CA LYS A 228 -27.19 -0.55 8.67
C LYS A 228 -25.93 -0.89 9.45
N VAL A 229 -25.39 0.11 10.14
CA VAL A 229 -24.24 -0.09 11.02
C VAL A 229 -24.73 -0.76 12.31
N GLY A 230 -24.33 -2.01 12.49
CA GLY A 230 -24.52 -2.77 13.70
C GLY A 230 -23.45 -2.48 14.75
N VAL A 231 -23.44 -3.29 15.80
CA VAL A 231 -22.46 -3.18 16.89
C VAL A 231 -21.14 -3.80 16.46
N ILE A 232 -20.03 -3.08 16.68
CA ILE A 232 -18.69 -3.61 16.48
C ILE A 232 -18.35 -4.65 17.56
N PRO A 233 -17.68 -5.77 17.23
CA PRO A 233 -17.20 -6.71 18.24
C PRO A 233 -16.35 -6.04 19.32
N GLU A 234 -16.56 -6.41 20.59
CA GLU A 234 -15.94 -5.76 21.75
C GLU A 234 -14.41 -5.73 21.68
N HIS A 235 -13.78 -6.78 21.15
CA HIS A 235 -12.32 -6.87 21.03
C HIS A 235 -11.74 -6.03 19.88
N LEU A 236 -12.56 -5.59 18.92
CA LEU A 236 -12.17 -4.67 17.85
C LEU A 236 -12.45 -3.21 18.22
N SER A 237 -13.36 -2.96 19.16
CA SER A 237 -13.70 -1.62 19.64
C SER A 237 -12.48 -0.76 20.02
N PRO A 238 -11.45 -1.29 20.74
CA PRO A 238 -10.25 -0.52 21.09
C PRO A 238 -9.49 0.04 19.88
N ILE A 239 -9.59 -0.61 18.71
CA ILE A 239 -8.95 -0.13 17.47
C ILE A 239 -9.60 1.19 17.04
N LEU A 240 -10.93 1.26 17.06
CA LEU A 240 -11.67 2.47 16.69
C LEU A 240 -11.52 3.58 17.73
N SER A 241 -11.57 3.22 19.02
CA SER A 241 -11.33 4.18 20.11
C SER A 241 -9.95 4.83 20.01
N ARG A 242 -8.91 4.06 19.66
CA ARG A 242 -7.55 4.60 19.49
C ARG A 242 -7.46 5.67 18.40
N ILE A 243 -8.25 5.54 17.34
CA ILE A 243 -8.27 6.50 16.23
C ILE A 243 -9.39 7.56 16.38
N GLY A 244 -10.05 7.61 17.54
CA GLY A 244 -11.10 8.59 17.85
C GLY A 244 -12.36 8.41 17.02
N LEU A 245 -12.76 7.17 16.76
CA LEU A 245 -13.97 6.82 16.01
C LEU A 245 -14.87 5.84 16.77
N ASP A 246 -16.16 5.92 16.50
CA ASP A 246 -17.14 4.87 16.79
C ASP A 246 -17.40 4.02 15.52
N ALA A 247 -18.24 2.99 15.66
CA ALA A 247 -18.64 2.11 14.56
C ALA A 247 -19.24 2.88 13.37
N THR A 248 -20.05 3.92 13.67
CA THR A 248 -20.73 4.73 12.66
C THR A 248 -19.74 5.58 11.88
N GLY A 249 -18.90 6.35 12.57
CA GLY A 249 -17.87 7.19 11.97
C GLY A 249 -16.84 6.39 11.18
N TRP A 250 -16.49 5.18 11.65
CA TRP A 250 -15.65 4.24 10.91
C TRP A 250 -16.30 3.79 9.60
N CYS A 251 -17.55 3.31 9.63
CA CYS A 251 -18.23 2.89 8.41
C CYS A 251 -18.41 4.07 7.44
N ASP A 252 -18.68 5.26 7.97
CA ASP A 252 -18.84 6.46 7.16
C ASP A 252 -17.55 6.85 6.44
N VAL A 253 -16.42 6.88 7.15
CA VAL A 253 -15.12 7.22 6.56
C VAL A 253 -14.66 6.19 5.55
N VAL A 254 -14.82 4.90 5.84
CA VAL A 254 -14.45 3.82 4.91
C VAL A 254 -15.36 3.81 3.68
N CYS A 255 -16.62 4.17 3.81
CA CYS A 255 -17.53 4.26 2.66
C CYS A 255 -17.22 5.48 1.78
N LYS A 256 -16.96 6.62 2.41
CA LYS A 256 -16.88 7.94 1.76
C LYS A 256 -15.46 8.50 1.65
N PHE A 257 -14.42 7.72 1.91
CA PHE A 257 -13.02 8.20 2.00
C PHE A 257 -12.62 9.16 0.87
N GLY A 258 -12.76 8.77 -0.40
CA GLY A 258 -12.41 9.62 -1.56
C GLY A 258 -13.37 10.79 -1.81
N ARG A 259 -14.54 10.80 -1.16
CA ARG A 259 -15.46 11.95 -1.15
C ARG A 259 -15.05 12.96 -0.09
N VAL A 260 -14.72 12.49 1.12
CA VAL A 260 -14.27 13.30 2.26
C VAL A 260 -12.93 13.95 1.93
N PHE A 261 -11.94 13.15 1.57
CA PHE A 261 -10.57 13.60 1.37
C PHE A 261 -10.23 13.78 -0.11
N LYS A 262 -9.40 14.79 -0.42
CA LYS A 262 -9.00 15.11 -1.81
C LYS A 262 -7.49 15.03 -2.04
N ARG A 263 -6.72 15.85 -1.32
CA ARG A 263 -5.25 15.95 -1.46
C ARG A 263 -4.50 15.26 -0.33
N ALA A 264 -5.08 15.25 0.86
CA ALA A 264 -4.57 14.55 2.02
C ALA A 264 -5.73 14.03 2.87
N ALA A 265 -5.49 12.97 3.63
CA ALA A 265 -6.36 12.48 4.69
C ALA A 265 -5.62 12.44 6.01
N GLY A 266 -6.35 12.77 7.07
CA GLY A 266 -5.87 12.77 8.44
C GLY A 266 -6.92 13.36 9.37
N THR A 267 -6.64 13.37 10.66
CA THR A 267 -7.40 14.14 11.65
C THR A 267 -7.32 15.65 11.33
N PRO A 268 -8.22 16.47 11.87
CA PRO A 268 -8.16 17.93 11.73
C PRO A 268 -6.78 18.51 12.04
N GLU A 269 -6.10 18.01 13.09
CA GLU A 269 -4.77 18.46 13.50
C GLU A 269 -3.71 18.12 12.45
N SER A 270 -3.74 16.89 11.92
CA SER A 270 -2.83 16.46 10.86
C SER A 270 -3.03 17.27 9.58
N LEU A 271 -4.28 17.51 9.19
CA LEU A 271 -4.62 18.33 8.02
C LEU A 271 -4.18 19.79 8.19
N ALA A 272 -4.34 20.37 9.39
CA ALA A 272 -3.87 21.73 9.68
C ALA A 272 -2.34 21.83 9.55
N LYS A 273 -1.60 20.86 10.10
CA LYS A 273 -0.13 20.79 9.96
C LYS A 273 0.29 20.67 8.49
N GLU A 274 -0.36 19.81 7.72
CA GLU A 274 -0.06 19.63 6.30
C GLU A 274 -0.41 20.87 5.47
N ALA A 275 -1.49 21.59 5.81
CA ALA A 275 -1.85 22.85 5.17
C ALA A 275 -0.71 23.88 5.33
N ILE A 276 -0.23 24.06 6.57
CA ILE A 276 0.92 24.93 6.87
C ILE A 276 2.16 24.51 6.08
N ARG A 277 2.49 23.21 6.08
CA ARG A 277 3.64 22.67 5.35
C ARG A 277 3.57 22.95 3.84
N CYS A 278 2.37 22.95 3.27
CA CYS A 278 2.13 23.23 1.86
C CYS A 278 1.92 24.72 1.53
N GLY A 279 2.05 25.63 2.51
CA GLY A 279 1.79 27.06 2.33
C GLY A 279 0.33 27.36 2.00
N GLN A 280 -0.61 26.60 2.59
CA GLN A 280 -2.05 26.75 2.43
C GLN A 280 -2.70 27.07 3.78
N HIS A 281 -3.86 27.72 3.75
CA HIS A 281 -4.63 28.01 4.97
C HIS A 281 -5.44 26.80 5.46
N TRP A 282 -5.87 25.93 4.54
CA TRP A 282 -6.69 24.77 4.85
C TRP A 282 -6.54 23.69 3.78
N LEU A 283 -6.98 22.47 4.12
CA LEU A 283 -7.13 21.35 3.18
C LEU A 283 -8.57 20.83 3.24
N CYS A 284 -9.12 20.48 2.08
CA CYS A 284 -10.51 20.03 1.96
C CYS A 284 -10.70 18.65 2.60
N ALA A 285 -11.53 18.60 3.65
CA ALA A 285 -11.99 17.39 4.31
C ALA A 285 -13.38 17.61 4.93
N HIS A 286 -14.37 17.97 4.10
CA HIS A 286 -15.73 18.24 4.58
C HIS A 286 -16.35 16.97 5.18
N GLN A 287 -17.00 17.09 6.34
CA GLN A 287 -17.55 15.95 7.11
C GLN A 287 -16.48 14.91 7.49
N ASN A 288 -15.24 15.33 7.73
CA ASN A 288 -14.20 14.44 8.21
C ASN A 288 -14.57 13.86 9.59
N PRO A 289 -14.83 12.55 9.71
CA PRO A 289 -15.18 11.97 11.00
C PRO A 289 -13.95 11.63 11.86
N LEU A 290 -12.74 11.65 11.29
CA LEU A 290 -11.52 11.29 12.01
C LEU A 290 -11.24 12.27 13.15
N GLY A 291 -11.00 11.75 14.35
CA GLY A 291 -10.65 12.56 15.52
C GLY A 291 -11.82 13.35 16.13
N LEU A 292 -13.07 13.06 15.76
CA LEU A 292 -14.25 13.72 16.34
C LEU A 292 -14.72 13.10 17.66
N SER A 293 -14.28 11.89 18.02
CA SER A 293 -14.54 11.34 19.36
C SER A 293 -13.42 11.74 20.30
N SER A 294 -13.57 12.91 20.91
CA SER A 294 -12.87 13.31 22.13
C SER A 294 -13.89 13.96 23.03
N ASP A 295 -14.79 13.13 23.58
CA ASP A 295 -15.63 13.44 24.74
C ASP A 295 -15.39 12.36 25.80
#